data_AF-A0A5Q4EQJ5-F1
#
_entry.id   AF-A0A5Q4EQJ5-F1
#
_cell.length_a   1.000
_cell.length_b   1.000
_cell.length_c   1.000
_cell.angle_alpha   90.00
_cell.angle_beta   90.00
_cell.angle_gamma   90.00
#
_symmetry.space_group_name_H-M   'P 1'
#
loop_
_entity.id
_entity.type
_entity.pdbx_description
1 polymer ?
#
loop_
_entity_poly.entity_id
_entity_poly.type
_entity_poly.pdbx_seq_one_letter_code
_entity_poly.pdbx_strand_id
1 'polypeptide(L)'
;MNKALGWIKSNLAIVIIAAVAIIALPTLLFLSARMSTGLRNQVQSEVDEDYRAIQQISARFRIPSLDPTEPAIEFTRPPNQPTIDLIRERIEDLSNQSEEFRVVAERRNREGKRILLGPTVDEALVMIDNGEKPPGLFPEPDSGRETRLRQEVSSAWIEAHRQALRRNGAGAPPSPQVVLQQLQSRWDQERSRLMTDGRTVMDEEDQRELRERLTAERLSLYRQRAQDSSFYADMSVFAGVSPWTEASLPTLPTIWDWQHRLWVHEDLLAAIARANIDPDTGAPRFVPEAAVKRVERIRVNPWRFDEAGATPSTGGNISSEISRNFDASITGRAGWPLRPNPLYDTRYAELTLIVASDKIIDLINGFSAVNFMTVIDIDIEHVDHQSALAQGYVYGADHVVRARITVETLWLRSWMSRLMPPEVRNAVGVGEGGGASGASNIEF
;
A
#
# COMPACT_ATOMS: atom_id res chain seq x y z
N MET A 1 -94.99 -20.49 -65.14
CA MET A 1 -93.59 -20.36 -65.60
C MET A 1 -93.42 -19.56 -66.91
N ASN A 2 -94.36 -19.58 -67.87
CA ASN A 2 -94.15 -18.91 -69.18
C ASN A 2 -94.11 -17.38 -69.16
N LYS A 3 -94.68 -16.70 -68.14
CA LYS A 3 -94.60 -15.24 -68.02
C LYS A 3 -93.25 -14.72 -67.51
N ALA A 4 -92.51 -15.51 -66.73
CA ALA A 4 -91.18 -15.13 -66.23
C ALA A 4 -90.11 -15.17 -67.33
N LEU A 5 -90.19 -16.16 -68.23
CA LEU A 5 -89.27 -16.32 -69.36
C LEU A 5 -89.37 -15.20 -70.41
N GLY A 6 -90.57 -14.67 -70.65
CA GLY A 6 -90.77 -13.53 -71.56
C GLY A 6 -90.14 -12.23 -71.04
N TRP A 7 -90.25 -11.99 -69.72
CA TRP A 7 -89.67 -10.80 -69.09
C TRP A 7 -88.14 -10.85 -69.08
N ILE A 8 -87.55 -12.02 -68.80
CA ILE A 8 -86.09 -12.23 -68.82
C ILE A 8 -85.51 -11.97 -70.22
N LYS A 9 -86.20 -12.39 -71.30
CA LYS A 9 -85.74 -12.14 -72.68
C LYS A 9 -85.84 -10.67 -73.10
N SER A 10 -86.86 -9.94 -72.63
CA SER A 10 -87.02 -8.51 -72.92
C SER A 10 -86.05 -7.61 -72.14
N ASN A 11 -85.54 -8.08 -71.00
CA ASN A 11 -84.68 -7.31 -70.09
C ASN A 11 -83.33 -8.00 -69.89
N LEU A 12 -82.83 -8.67 -70.93
CA LEU A 12 -81.61 -9.50 -70.87
C LEU A 12 -80.40 -8.72 -70.32
N ALA A 13 -80.23 -7.45 -70.73
CA ALA A 13 -79.15 -6.59 -70.23
C ALA A 13 -79.26 -6.34 -68.72
N ILE A 14 -80.47 -6.11 -68.19
CA ILE A 14 -80.71 -5.89 -66.76
C ILE A 14 -80.46 -7.19 -65.98
N VAL A 15 -80.87 -8.34 -66.52
CA VAL A 15 -80.64 -9.65 -65.90
C VAL A 15 -79.15 -10.01 -65.86
N ILE A 16 -78.39 -9.71 -66.93
CA ILE A 16 -76.94 -9.92 -66.96
C ILE A 16 -76.25 -9.00 -65.95
N ILE A 17 -76.60 -7.71 -65.90
CA ILE A 17 -76.01 -6.76 -64.93
C ILE A 17 -76.36 -7.17 -63.49
N ALA A 18 -77.60 -7.61 -63.22
CA ALA A 18 -78.01 -8.10 -61.90
C ALA A 18 -77.26 -9.39 -61.52
N ALA A 19 -77.09 -10.34 -62.45
CA ALA A 19 -76.31 -11.55 -62.22
C ALA A 19 -74.83 -11.24 -61.98
N VAL A 20 -74.23 -10.32 -62.76
CA VAL A 20 -72.85 -9.86 -62.56
C VAL A 20 -72.72 -9.15 -61.22
N ALA A 21 -73.66 -8.30 -60.81
CA ALA A 21 -73.64 -7.65 -59.50
C ALA A 21 -73.76 -8.65 -58.34
N ILE A 22 -74.62 -9.66 -58.48
CA ILE A 22 -74.80 -10.74 -57.49
C ILE A 22 -73.55 -11.63 -57.41
N ILE A 23 -72.79 -11.83 -58.49
CA ILE A 23 -71.54 -12.60 -58.50
C ILE A 23 -70.33 -11.74 -58.09
N ALA A 24 -70.31 -10.45 -58.43
CA ALA A 24 -69.24 -9.50 -58.13
C ALA A 24 -69.11 -9.24 -56.63
N LEU A 25 -70.22 -9.11 -55.91
CA LEU A 25 -70.20 -8.87 -54.45
C LEU A 25 -69.52 -10.00 -53.67
N PRO A 26 -69.88 -11.29 -53.84
CA PRO A 26 -69.19 -12.41 -53.21
C PRO A 26 -67.73 -12.56 -53.66
N THR A 27 -67.44 -12.32 -54.94
CA THR A 27 -66.06 -12.44 -55.45
C THR A 27 -65.15 -11.33 -54.94
N LEU A 28 -65.65 -10.08 -54.82
CA LEU A 28 -64.93 -8.97 -54.20
C LEU A 28 -64.72 -9.21 -52.70
N LEU A 29 -65.72 -9.73 -51.98
CA LEU A 29 -65.57 -10.12 -50.57
C LEU A 29 -64.57 -11.25 -50.40
N PHE A 30 -64.56 -12.24 -51.30
CA PHE A 30 -63.60 -13.35 -51.28
C PHE A 30 -62.16 -12.89 -51.59
N LEU A 31 -61.98 -12.02 -52.59
CA LEU A 31 -60.68 -11.43 -52.91
C LEU A 31 -60.17 -10.53 -51.78
N SER A 32 -61.05 -9.74 -51.16
CA SER A 32 -60.72 -8.93 -49.98
C SER A 32 -60.34 -9.81 -48.78
N ALA A 33 -61.05 -10.91 -48.54
CA ALA A 33 -60.70 -11.89 -47.50
C ALA A 33 -59.35 -12.56 -47.78
N ARG A 34 -59.04 -12.87 -49.05
CA ARG A 34 -57.76 -13.47 -49.44
C ARG A 34 -56.59 -12.49 -49.31
N MET A 35 -56.78 -11.23 -49.72
CA MET A 35 -55.76 -10.18 -49.57
C MET A 35 -55.49 -9.84 -48.11
N SER A 36 -56.53 -9.76 -47.26
CA SER A 36 -56.35 -9.53 -45.82
C SER A 36 -55.66 -10.70 -45.12
N THR A 37 -55.94 -11.94 -45.53
CA THR A 37 -55.22 -13.12 -45.03
C THR A 37 -53.75 -13.09 -45.48
N GLY A 38 -53.48 -12.72 -46.73
CA GLY A 38 -52.12 -12.56 -47.25
C GLY A 38 -51.31 -11.49 -46.52
N LEU A 39 -51.88 -10.30 -46.31
CA LEU A 39 -51.24 -9.22 -45.57
C LEU A 39 -50.98 -9.59 -44.10
N ARG A 40 -51.93 -10.26 -43.44
CA ARG A 40 -51.72 -10.76 -42.07
C ARG A 40 -50.58 -11.77 -42.00
N ASN A 41 -50.52 -12.71 -42.94
CA ASN A 41 -49.44 -13.70 -42.98
C ASN A 41 -48.08 -13.05 -43.26
N GLN A 42 -48.03 -12.04 -44.13
CA GLN A 42 -46.80 -11.30 -44.41
C GLN A 42 -46.33 -10.50 -43.19
N VAL A 43 -47.21 -9.72 -42.56
CA VAL A 43 -46.88 -8.96 -41.34
C VAL A 43 -46.50 -9.91 -40.20
N GLN A 44 -47.18 -11.05 -40.03
CA GLN A 44 -46.81 -12.04 -39.02
C GLN A 44 -45.43 -12.63 -39.31
N SER A 45 -45.11 -12.92 -40.58
CA SER A 45 -43.79 -13.43 -40.97
C SER A 45 -42.69 -12.40 -40.74
N GLU A 46 -42.91 -11.13 -41.09
CA GLU A 46 -41.96 -10.03 -40.85
C GLU A 46 -41.75 -9.81 -39.34
N VAL A 47 -42.82 -9.81 -38.54
CA VAL A 47 -42.73 -9.71 -37.07
C VAL A 47 -42.01 -10.92 -36.47
N ASP A 48 -42.27 -12.13 -36.94
CA ASP A 48 -41.59 -13.35 -36.47
C ASP A 48 -40.10 -13.34 -36.87
N GLU A 49 -39.75 -12.80 -38.04
CA GLU A 49 -38.37 -12.65 -38.51
C GLU A 49 -37.62 -11.59 -37.70
N ASP A 50 -38.20 -10.40 -37.51
CA ASP A 50 -37.66 -9.34 -36.66
C ASP A 50 -37.51 -9.81 -35.21
N TYR A 51 -38.51 -10.55 -34.70
CA TYR A 51 -38.45 -11.13 -33.36
C TYR A 51 -37.31 -12.16 -33.24
N ARG A 52 -37.11 -13.02 -34.24
CA ARG A 52 -35.96 -13.95 -34.28
C ARG A 52 -34.64 -13.21 -34.38
N ALA A 53 -34.56 -12.16 -35.20
CA ALA A 53 -33.36 -11.33 -35.31
C ALA A 53 -33.02 -10.69 -33.96
N ILE A 54 -34.00 -10.12 -33.26
CA ILE A 54 -33.84 -9.55 -31.91
C ILE A 54 -33.43 -10.64 -30.89
N GLN A 55 -34.03 -11.83 -30.94
CA GLN A 55 -33.65 -12.94 -30.07
C GLN A 55 -32.24 -13.48 -30.34
N GLN A 56 -31.76 -13.35 -31.57
CA GLN A 56 -30.41 -13.74 -31.97
C GLN A 56 -29.34 -12.68 -31.60
N ILE A 57 -29.74 -11.44 -31.28
CA ILE A 57 -28.83 -10.45 -30.70
C ILE A 57 -28.51 -10.90 -29.29
N SER A 58 -27.38 -11.57 -29.12
CA SER A 58 -26.83 -11.92 -27.83
C SER A 58 -25.73 -10.95 -27.45
N ALA A 59 -25.83 -10.33 -26.26
CA ALA A 59 -24.74 -9.55 -25.69
C ALA A 59 -23.97 -10.43 -24.68
N ARG A 60 -22.64 -10.35 -24.70
CA ARG A 60 -21.78 -10.94 -23.66
C ARG A 60 -21.57 -9.91 -22.58
N PHE A 61 -22.11 -10.17 -21.40
CA PHE A 61 -21.92 -9.33 -20.24
C PHE A 61 -20.73 -9.87 -19.43
N ARG A 62 -19.87 -8.98 -18.97
CA ARG A 62 -18.71 -9.30 -18.13
C ARG A 62 -18.72 -8.39 -16.91
N ILE A 63 -18.87 -8.99 -15.74
CA ILE A 63 -18.78 -8.29 -14.45
C ILE A 63 -17.40 -8.65 -13.87
N PRO A 64 -16.48 -7.68 -13.71
CA PRO A 64 -15.18 -7.95 -13.09
C PRO A 64 -15.36 -8.37 -11.63
N SER A 65 -14.51 -9.27 -11.13
CA SER A 65 -14.39 -9.51 -9.69
C SER A 65 -13.38 -8.54 -9.09
N LEU A 66 -13.57 -8.17 -7.82
CA LEU A 66 -12.57 -7.42 -7.04
C LEU A 66 -11.42 -8.34 -6.61
N ASP A 67 -11.68 -9.63 -6.47
CA ASP A 67 -10.66 -10.62 -6.16
C ASP A 67 -10.02 -11.10 -7.48
N PRO A 68 -8.72 -10.85 -7.71
CA PRO A 68 -8.05 -11.31 -8.93
C PRO A 68 -7.94 -12.83 -9.02
N THR A 69 -8.21 -13.57 -7.94
CA THR A 69 -8.27 -15.04 -7.95
C THR A 69 -9.63 -15.58 -8.40
N GLU A 70 -10.66 -14.74 -8.40
CA GLU A 70 -11.98 -15.11 -8.88
C GLU A 70 -12.16 -14.68 -10.36
N PRO A 71 -12.58 -15.60 -11.25
CA PRO A 71 -12.83 -15.23 -12.63
C PRO A 71 -13.99 -14.23 -12.72
N ALA A 72 -13.93 -13.31 -13.69
CA ALA A 72 -15.05 -12.44 -13.99
C ALA A 72 -16.32 -13.25 -14.26
N ILE A 73 -17.46 -12.78 -13.75
CA ILE A 73 -18.74 -13.41 -14.02
C ILE A 73 -19.14 -13.02 -15.44
N GLU A 74 -19.14 -14.00 -16.33
CA GLU A 74 -19.48 -13.82 -17.73
C GLU A 74 -20.74 -14.62 -18.09
N PHE A 75 -21.70 -13.97 -18.74
CA PHE A 75 -22.86 -14.65 -19.26
C PHE A 75 -23.36 -13.98 -20.54
N THR A 76 -23.92 -14.81 -21.42
CA THR A 76 -24.47 -14.38 -22.70
C THR A 76 -26.00 -14.41 -22.62
N ARG A 77 -26.64 -13.26 -22.78
CA ARG A 77 -28.11 -13.13 -22.80
C ARG A 77 -28.54 -12.07 -23.81
N PRO A 78 -29.78 -12.11 -24.32
CA PRO A 78 -30.33 -11.01 -25.10
C PRO A 78 -30.30 -9.72 -24.26
N PRO A 79 -29.89 -8.58 -24.85
CA PRO A 79 -29.83 -7.31 -24.13
C PRO A 79 -31.26 -6.84 -23.83
N ASN A 80 -31.69 -7.04 -22.58
CA ASN A 80 -32.95 -6.52 -22.07
C ASN A 80 -32.68 -5.45 -21.01
N GLN A 81 -33.55 -4.44 -20.93
CA GLN A 81 -33.40 -3.31 -20.00
C GLN A 81 -33.19 -3.76 -18.54
N PRO A 82 -33.95 -4.74 -18.00
CA PRO A 82 -33.73 -5.22 -16.63
C PRO A 82 -32.34 -5.82 -16.37
N THR A 83 -31.77 -6.53 -17.34
CA THR A 83 -30.42 -7.11 -17.22
C THR A 83 -29.35 -6.03 -17.30
N ILE A 84 -29.53 -5.05 -18.20
CA ILE A 84 -28.60 -3.90 -18.31
C ILE A 84 -28.59 -3.10 -17.01
N ASP A 85 -29.76 -2.81 -16.45
CA ASP A 85 -29.87 -2.03 -15.21
C ASP A 85 -29.28 -2.79 -14.01
N LEU A 86 -29.53 -4.10 -13.89
CA LEU A 86 -28.92 -4.94 -12.84
C LEU A 86 -27.38 -4.99 -12.95
N ILE A 87 -26.85 -5.08 -14.17
CA ILE A 87 -25.40 -5.09 -14.40
C ILE A 87 -24.80 -3.73 -14.10
N ARG A 88 -25.48 -2.64 -14.50
CA ARG A 88 -25.05 -1.28 -14.17
C ARG A 88 -24.99 -1.08 -12.66
N GLU A 89 -26.06 -1.45 -11.94
CA GLU A 89 -26.12 -1.42 -10.47
C GLU A 89 -24.97 -2.23 -9.85
N ARG A 90 -24.72 -3.45 -10.36
CA ARG A 90 -23.63 -4.28 -9.84
C ARG A 90 -22.24 -3.71 -10.10
N ILE A 91 -22.00 -3.11 -11.27
CA ILE A 91 -20.72 -2.46 -11.60
C ILE A 91 -20.53 -1.20 -10.74
N GLU A 92 -21.59 -0.43 -10.53
CA GLU A 92 -21.60 0.74 -9.66
C GLU A 92 -21.29 0.36 -8.20
N ASP A 93 -21.92 -0.70 -7.67
CA ASP A 93 -21.64 -1.25 -6.35
C ASP A 93 -20.17 -1.68 -6.21
N LEU A 94 -19.64 -2.41 -7.20
CA LEU A 94 -18.23 -2.84 -7.19
C LEU A 94 -17.27 -1.66 -7.27
N SER A 95 -17.60 -0.64 -8.06
CA SER A 95 -16.84 0.61 -8.13
C SER A 95 -16.84 1.33 -6.78
N ASN A 96 -18.00 1.43 -6.12
CA ASN A 96 -18.14 2.05 -4.81
C ASN A 96 -17.35 1.28 -3.73
N GLN A 97 -17.39 -0.06 -3.74
CA GLN A 97 -16.61 -0.90 -2.84
C GLN A 97 -15.10 -0.76 -3.08
N SER A 98 -14.67 -0.75 -4.33
CA SER A 98 -13.27 -0.52 -4.70
C SER A 98 -12.79 0.86 -4.23
N GLU A 99 -13.63 1.88 -4.36
CA GLU A 99 -13.32 3.23 -3.94
C GLU A 99 -13.24 3.35 -2.41
N GLU A 100 -14.18 2.73 -1.68
CA GLU A 100 -14.12 2.66 -0.22
C GLU A 100 -12.83 1.98 0.25
N PHE A 101 -12.48 0.85 -0.36
CA PHE A 101 -11.22 0.16 -0.06
C PHE A 101 -10.00 1.03 -0.37
N ARG A 102 -10.00 1.74 -1.50
CA ARG A 102 -8.93 2.68 -1.88
C ARG A 102 -8.74 3.75 -0.80
N VAL A 103 -9.81 4.38 -0.34
CA VAL A 103 -9.76 5.41 0.72
C VAL A 103 -9.19 4.83 2.02
N VAL A 104 -9.63 3.64 2.42
CA VAL A 104 -9.11 2.96 3.62
C VAL A 104 -7.62 2.62 3.46
N ALA A 105 -7.22 2.13 2.29
CA ALA A 105 -5.84 1.78 1.98
C ALA A 105 -4.94 3.02 1.98
N GLU A 106 -5.38 4.14 1.40
CA GLU A 106 -4.67 5.41 1.41
C GLU A 106 -4.48 5.96 2.82
N ARG A 107 -5.56 5.99 3.60
CA ARG A 107 -5.51 6.41 5.00
C ARG A 107 -4.49 5.56 5.76
N ARG A 108 -4.57 4.24 5.65
CA ARG A 108 -3.61 3.31 6.29
C ARG A 108 -2.16 3.56 5.84
N ASN A 109 -1.93 3.86 4.56
CA ASN A 109 -0.59 4.07 4.01
C ASN A 109 0.07 5.38 4.47
N ARG A 110 -0.74 6.41 4.77
CA ARG A 110 -0.27 7.75 5.15
C ARG A 110 -0.43 8.08 6.64
N GLU A 111 -1.11 7.24 7.41
CA GLU A 111 -1.40 7.47 8.82
C GLU A 111 -0.12 7.71 9.64
N GLY A 112 -0.13 8.76 10.47
CA GLY A 112 0.99 9.11 11.35
C GLY A 112 2.23 9.69 10.66
N LYS A 113 2.22 9.84 9.32
CA LYS A 113 3.35 10.37 8.55
C LYS A 113 3.46 11.88 8.66
N ARG A 114 4.70 12.36 8.73
CA ARG A 114 5.02 13.79 8.81
C ARG A 114 5.98 14.21 7.72
N ILE A 115 5.79 15.43 7.22
CA ILE A 115 6.69 16.05 6.27
C ILE A 115 7.85 16.70 7.05
N LEU A 116 9.08 16.53 6.57
CA LEU A 116 10.28 17.16 7.09
C LEU A 116 10.11 18.66 6.99
N LEU A 117 10.29 19.35 8.14
CA LEU A 117 10.07 20.79 8.26
C LEU A 117 8.64 21.25 7.89
N GLY A 118 7.67 20.34 7.92
CA GLY A 118 6.31 20.58 7.50
C GLY A 118 5.27 20.02 8.47
N PRO A 119 3.98 20.09 8.07
CA PRO A 119 2.88 19.54 8.84
C PRO A 119 2.81 18.00 8.72
N THR A 120 1.78 17.41 9.30
CA THR A 120 1.43 16.01 9.00
C THR A 120 1.03 15.86 7.53
N VAL A 121 1.10 14.64 6.99
CA VAL A 121 0.67 14.38 5.61
C VAL A 121 -0.82 14.68 5.43
N ASP A 122 -1.67 14.31 6.39
CA ASP A 122 -3.11 14.60 6.32
C ASP A 122 -3.39 16.11 6.28
N GLU A 123 -2.76 16.89 7.15
CA GLU A 123 -2.88 18.36 7.13
C GLU A 123 -2.43 18.95 5.79
N ALA A 124 -1.28 18.49 5.24
CA ALA A 124 -0.79 18.95 3.95
C ALA A 124 -1.77 18.64 2.81
N LEU A 125 -2.36 17.44 2.79
CA LEU A 125 -3.31 17.04 1.77
C LEU A 125 -4.62 17.85 1.84
N VAL A 126 -5.11 18.15 3.05
CA VAL A 126 -6.28 19.02 3.25
C VAL A 126 -6.00 20.43 2.72
N MET A 127 -4.82 21.00 2.99
CA MET A 127 -4.43 22.31 2.43
C MET A 127 -4.42 22.29 0.90
N ILE A 128 -3.84 21.26 0.29
CA ILE A 128 -3.80 21.11 -1.16
C ILE A 128 -5.23 20.98 -1.74
N ASP A 129 -6.13 20.24 -1.08
CA ASP A 129 -7.53 20.10 -1.50
C ASP A 129 -8.29 21.44 -1.45
N ASN A 130 -7.90 22.34 -0.54
CA ASN A 130 -8.42 23.71 -0.45
C ASN A 130 -7.74 24.69 -1.43
N GLY A 131 -6.79 24.23 -2.26
CA GLY A 131 -6.01 25.09 -3.15
C GLY A 131 -4.92 25.90 -2.44
N GLU A 132 -4.60 25.57 -1.19
CA GLU A 132 -3.55 26.20 -0.40
C GLU A 132 -2.22 25.46 -0.57
N LYS A 133 -1.10 26.21 -0.49
CA LYS A 133 0.24 25.62 -0.47
C LYS A 133 0.61 25.22 0.96
N PRO A 134 0.91 23.93 1.23
CA PRO A 134 1.37 23.52 2.56
C PRO A 134 2.74 24.15 2.86
N PRO A 135 3.00 24.53 4.13
CA PRO A 135 4.29 25.09 4.50
C PRO A 135 5.38 24.01 4.41
N GLY A 136 6.54 24.36 3.86
CA GLY A 136 7.71 23.48 3.80
C GLY A 136 8.32 23.38 2.41
N LEU A 137 8.88 22.21 2.10
CA LEU A 137 9.58 21.95 0.83
C LEU A 137 8.71 21.33 -0.26
N PHE A 138 7.57 20.75 0.10
CA PHE A 138 6.77 19.89 -0.77
C PHE A 138 5.31 20.36 -0.84
N PRO A 139 4.65 20.30 -2.00
CA PRO A 139 5.17 19.85 -3.31
C PRO A 139 6.12 20.86 -3.98
N GLU A 140 5.94 22.16 -3.72
CA GLU A 140 6.84 23.22 -4.17
C GLU A 140 7.13 24.17 -3.00
N PRO A 141 8.40 24.52 -2.75
CA PRO A 141 8.73 25.50 -1.72
C PRO A 141 8.35 26.92 -2.13
N ASP A 142 8.11 27.78 -1.14
CA ASP A 142 8.06 29.22 -1.37
C ASP A 142 9.44 29.72 -1.84
N SER A 143 9.49 30.41 -2.98
CA SER A 143 10.74 30.85 -3.63
C SER A 143 11.66 31.67 -2.71
N GLY A 144 11.09 32.43 -1.77
CA GLY A 144 11.86 33.22 -0.80
C GLY A 144 12.47 32.42 0.36
N ARG A 145 12.02 31.17 0.59
CA ARG A 145 12.42 30.34 1.74
C ARG A 145 13.18 29.07 1.34
N GLU A 146 13.15 28.71 0.06
CA GLU A 146 13.69 27.46 -0.45
C GLU A 146 15.13 27.17 -0.01
N THR A 147 16.07 28.09 -0.27
CA THR A 147 17.50 27.92 0.09
C THR A 147 17.68 27.61 1.58
N ARG A 148 16.94 28.32 2.44
CA ARG A 148 16.99 28.13 3.89
C ARG A 148 16.41 26.78 4.29
N LEU A 149 15.26 26.40 3.75
CA LEU A 149 14.62 25.11 4.06
C LEU A 149 15.50 23.93 3.60
N ARG A 150 16.14 24.03 2.43
CA ARG A 150 17.09 23.02 1.92
C ARG A 150 18.35 22.89 2.79
N GLN A 151 18.77 23.95 3.49
CA GLN A 151 19.86 23.87 4.49
C GLN A 151 19.39 23.18 5.77
N GLU A 152 18.24 23.62 6.30
CA GLU A 152 17.68 23.11 7.56
C GLU A 152 17.31 21.62 7.49
N VAL A 153 16.91 21.13 6.30
CA VAL A 153 16.41 19.75 6.13
C VAL A 153 17.45 18.68 6.47
N SER A 154 18.74 18.96 6.25
CA SER A 154 19.84 18.04 6.57
C SER A 154 19.91 17.71 8.07
N SER A 155 19.64 18.71 8.93
CA SER A 155 19.64 18.53 10.39
C SER A 155 18.32 17.94 10.86
N ALA A 156 17.19 18.39 10.28
CA ALA A 156 15.87 17.84 10.56
C ALA A 156 15.78 16.35 10.20
N TRP A 157 16.43 15.93 9.12
CA TRP A 157 16.55 14.54 8.68
C TRP A 157 17.11 13.64 9.78
N ILE A 158 18.27 14.02 10.33
CA ILE A 158 18.93 13.24 11.39
C ILE A 158 18.10 13.25 12.66
N GLU A 159 17.53 14.40 13.03
CA GLU A 159 16.70 14.49 14.24
C GLU A 159 15.40 13.67 14.12
N ALA A 160 14.77 13.63 12.95
CA ALA A 160 13.59 12.82 12.72
C ALA A 160 13.86 11.32 12.95
N HIS A 161 15.04 10.81 12.57
CA HIS A 161 15.44 9.43 12.86
C HIS A 161 15.65 9.18 14.35
N ARG A 162 16.25 10.13 15.08
CA ARG A 162 16.39 10.02 16.54
C ARG A 162 15.02 9.99 17.21
N GLN A 163 14.09 10.83 16.76
CA GLN A 163 12.72 10.84 17.26
C GLN A 163 11.98 9.56 16.90
N ALA A 164 12.17 9.01 15.70
CA ALA A 164 11.59 7.72 15.30
C ALA A 164 12.08 6.57 16.19
N LEU A 165 13.38 6.50 16.49
CA LEU A 165 13.94 5.54 17.44
C LEU A 165 13.31 5.68 18.83
N ARG A 166 13.26 6.90 19.37
CA ARG A 166 12.68 7.18 20.70
C ARG A 166 11.19 6.82 20.78
N ARG A 167 10.39 7.20 19.77
CA ARG A 167 8.95 6.89 19.72
C ARG A 167 8.66 5.39 19.75
N ASN A 168 9.56 4.58 19.19
CA ASN A 168 9.44 3.12 19.15
C ASN A 168 10.16 2.42 20.32
N GLY A 169 10.55 3.16 21.37
CA GLY A 169 11.17 2.57 22.56
C GLY A 169 12.57 2.00 22.32
N ALA A 170 13.26 2.43 21.26
CA ALA A 170 14.62 2.00 20.98
C ALA A 170 15.62 2.64 21.95
N GLY A 171 16.63 1.87 22.35
CA GLY A 171 17.69 2.35 23.23
C GLY A 171 19.08 1.85 22.84
N ALA A 172 20.10 2.69 22.97
CA ALA A 172 21.48 2.22 22.93
C ALA A 172 21.83 1.44 24.22
N PRO A 173 22.77 0.46 24.17
CA PRO A 173 23.35 -0.09 25.40
C PRO A 173 24.06 1.01 26.20
N PRO A 174 24.31 0.81 27.51
CA PRO A 174 25.04 1.79 28.30
C PRO A 174 26.43 2.03 27.70
N SER A 175 26.82 3.30 27.55
CA SER A 175 28.13 3.60 26.98
C SER A 175 29.24 3.06 27.89
N PRO A 176 30.36 2.56 27.33
CA PRO A 176 31.47 2.05 28.13
C PRO A 176 32.00 3.06 29.15
N GLN A 177 31.97 4.35 28.81
CA GLN A 177 32.42 5.44 29.69
C GLN A 177 31.50 5.62 30.89
N VAL A 178 30.17 5.58 30.69
CA VAL A 178 29.19 5.71 31.79
C VAL A 178 29.31 4.53 32.75
N VAL A 179 29.43 3.31 32.20
CA VAL A 179 29.63 2.10 33.00
C VAL A 179 30.93 2.17 33.79
N LEU A 180 32.03 2.58 33.15
CA LEU A 180 33.31 2.73 33.83
C LEU A 180 33.25 3.75 34.97
N GLN A 181 32.64 4.90 34.74
CA GLN A 181 32.51 5.96 35.75
C GLN A 181 31.69 5.48 36.97
N GLN A 182 30.60 4.75 36.73
CA GLN A 182 29.78 4.18 37.80
C GLN A 182 30.55 3.10 38.58
N LEU A 183 31.27 2.21 37.88
CA LEU A 183 32.09 1.17 38.51
C LEU A 183 33.26 1.75 39.30
N GLN A 184 33.92 2.81 38.81
CA GLN A 184 34.97 3.53 39.54
C GLN A 184 34.43 4.16 40.81
N SER A 185 33.28 4.85 40.73
CA SER A 185 32.64 5.45 41.89
C SER A 185 32.29 4.39 42.94
N ARG A 186 31.81 3.22 42.52
CA ARG A 186 31.52 2.10 43.42
C ARG A 186 32.79 1.49 44.00
N TRP A 187 33.83 1.35 43.20
CA TRP A 187 35.14 0.85 43.64
C TRP A 187 35.73 1.72 44.74
N ASP A 188 35.73 3.05 44.58
CA ASP A 188 36.26 3.97 45.59
C ASP A 188 35.47 3.92 46.90
N GLN A 189 34.14 3.77 46.83
CA GLN A 189 33.28 3.60 48.00
C GLN A 189 33.60 2.30 48.77
N GLU A 190 33.66 1.16 48.08
CA GLU A 190 33.95 -0.13 48.72
C GLU A 190 35.40 -0.19 49.24
N ARG A 191 36.35 0.38 48.49
CA ARG A 191 37.75 0.50 48.94
C ARG A 191 37.85 1.34 50.20
N SER A 192 37.15 2.48 50.26
CA SER A 192 37.15 3.34 51.46
C SER A 192 36.56 2.60 52.66
N ARG A 193 35.49 1.82 52.44
CA ARG A 193 34.86 0.99 53.47
C ARG A 193 35.81 -0.07 54.03
N LEU A 194 36.52 -0.81 53.16
CA LEU A 194 37.46 -1.86 53.57
C LEU A 194 38.72 -1.31 54.26
N MET A 195 39.17 -0.10 53.89
CA MET A 195 40.36 0.54 54.47
C MET A 195 40.07 1.26 55.80
N THR A 196 38.79 1.43 56.19
CA THR A 196 38.42 2.09 57.45
C THR A 196 38.79 1.25 58.68
N ASP A 197 39.00 -0.07 58.53
CA ASP A 197 39.40 -0.99 59.59
C ASP A 197 40.91 -0.96 59.94
N GLY A 198 41.62 0.13 59.60
CA GLY A 198 43.05 0.29 59.88
C GLY A 198 43.98 -0.54 58.97
N ARG A 199 43.42 -1.21 57.96
CA ARG A 199 44.19 -1.94 56.94
C ARG A 199 44.72 -0.99 55.88
N THR A 200 45.99 -1.15 55.51
CA THR A 200 46.65 -0.37 54.44
C THR A 200 46.75 -1.14 53.11
N VAL A 201 46.44 -2.44 53.10
CA VAL A 201 46.52 -3.31 51.92
C VAL A 201 45.29 -4.23 51.90
N MET A 202 44.63 -4.35 50.75
CA MET A 202 43.58 -5.35 50.53
C MET A 202 44.21 -6.72 50.32
N ASP A 203 43.72 -7.72 51.05
CA ASP A 203 44.14 -9.11 50.82
C ASP A 203 43.55 -9.68 49.51
N GLU A 204 43.99 -10.87 49.11
CA GLU A 204 43.53 -11.50 47.87
C GLU A 204 42.04 -11.86 47.90
N GLU A 205 41.48 -12.10 49.08
CA GLU A 205 40.08 -12.46 49.28
C GLU A 205 39.18 -11.23 49.09
N ASP A 206 39.53 -10.10 49.71
CA ASP A 206 38.91 -8.79 49.55
C ASP A 206 38.92 -8.37 48.07
N GLN A 207 40.03 -8.61 47.36
CA GLN A 207 40.13 -8.31 45.93
C GLN A 207 39.22 -9.18 45.05
N ARG A 208 39.10 -10.48 45.36
CA ARG A 208 38.21 -11.39 44.63
C ARG A 208 36.76 -11.00 44.86
N GLU A 209 36.37 -10.77 46.10
CA GLU A 209 35.00 -10.36 46.45
C GLU A 209 34.64 -9.02 45.78
N LEU A 210 35.56 -8.04 45.81
CA LEU A 210 35.35 -6.77 45.13
C LEU A 210 35.15 -6.96 43.62
N ARG A 211 35.95 -7.81 42.96
CA ARG A 211 35.80 -8.10 41.54
C ARG A 211 34.45 -8.75 41.22
N GLU A 212 34.01 -9.70 42.04
CA GLU A 212 32.69 -10.34 41.90
C GLU A 212 31.56 -9.32 42.05
N ARG A 213 31.63 -8.44 43.06
CA ARG A 213 30.66 -7.35 43.27
C ARG A 213 30.61 -6.37 42.10
N LEU A 214 31.76 -5.91 41.61
CA LEU A 214 31.83 -4.99 40.46
C LEU A 214 31.33 -5.66 39.17
N THR A 215 31.57 -6.96 39.01
CA THR A 215 31.04 -7.74 37.87
C THR A 215 29.52 -7.84 37.94
N ALA A 216 28.98 -8.14 39.13
CA ALA A 216 27.53 -8.18 39.37
C ALA A 216 26.88 -6.82 39.11
N GLU A 217 27.51 -5.73 39.57
CA GLU A 217 27.05 -4.36 39.33
C GLU A 217 27.03 -4.02 37.83
N ARG A 218 28.11 -4.32 37.11
CA ARG A 218 28.18 -4.13 35.66
C ARG A 218 27.04 -4.85 34.94
N LEU A 219 26.77 -6.10 35.33
CA LEU A 219 25.70 -6.89 34.74
C LEU A 219 24.32 -6.35 35.10
N SER A 220 24.15 -5.84 36.32
CA SER A 220 22.93 -5.17 36.77
C SER A 220 22.62 -3.95 35.90
N LEU A 221 23.61 -3.09 35.63
CA LEU A 221 23.46 -1.91 34.76
C LEU A 221 23.02 -2.29 33.35
N TYR A 222 23.59 -3.36 32.78
CA TYR A 222 23.18 -3.85 31.47
C TYR A 222 21.76 -4.41 31.45
N ARG A 223 21.37 -5.17 32.48
CA ARG A 223 20.01 -5.73 32.63
C ARG A 223 18.97 -4.63 32.80
N GLN A 224 19.23 -3.65 33.66
CA GLN A 224 18.35 -2.50 33.84
C GLN A 224 18.11 -1.79 32.51
N ARG A 225 19.18 -1.52 31.76
CA ARG A 225 19.04 -0.88 30.45
C ARG A 225 18.26 -1.73 29.44
N ALA A 226 18.44 -3.05 29.48
CA ALA A 226 17.68 -4.00 28.64
C ALA A 226 16.18 -3.96 28.98
N GLN A 227 15.84 -3.85 30.27
CA GLN A 227 14.47 -3.78 30.76
C GLN A 227 13.77 -2.45 30.45
N ASP A 228 14.54 -1.37 30.23
CA ASP A 228 13.98 -0.05 29.90
C ASP A 228 13.78 0.18 28.39
N SER A 229 14.26 -0.74 27.53
CA SER A 229 14.26 -0.58 26.07
C SER A 229 13.44 -1.69 25.41
N SER A 230 12.65 -1.36 24.38
CA SER A 230 11.95 -2.38 23.59
C SER A 230 12.93 -3.20 22.77
N PHE A 231 13.89 -2.52 22.12
CA PHE A 231 14.98 -3.14 21.39
C PHE A 231 16.22 -2.25 21.40
N TYR A 232 17.40 -2.84 21.20
CA TYR A 232 18.64 -2.09 21.06
C TYR A 232 18.78 -1.50 19.66
N ALA A 233 18.89 -0.18 19.56
CA ALA A 233 19.25 0.53 18.33
C ALA A 233 19.73 1.95 18.63
N ASP A 234 20.59 2.48 17.77
CA ASP A 234 21.02 3.87 17.75
C ASP A 234 21.07 4.40 16.31
N MET A 235 21.55 5.63 16.10
CA MET A 235 21.59 6.24 14.78
C MET A 235 22.44 5.49 13.75
N SER A 236 23.42 4.69 14.19
CA SER A 236 24.32 3.93 13.32
C SER A 236 23.63 2.80 12.58
N VAL A 237 22.43 2.38 13.01
CA VAL A 237 21.68 1.32 12.34
C VAL A 237 21.24 1.76 10.94
N PHE A 238 21.02 3.05 10.70
CA PHE A 238 20.51 3.53 9.42
C PHE A 238 21.63 3.70 8.39
N ALA A 239 21.75 2.76 7.46
CA ALA A 239 22.70 2.84 6.37
C ALA A 239 22.33 3.98 5.40
N GLY A 240 23.30 4.87 5.14
CA GLY A 240 23.10 6.01 4.25
C GLY A 240 22.27 7.14 4.87
N VAL A 241 22.16 7.19 6.20
CA VAL A 241 21.67 8.35 6.96
C VAL A 241 22.89 9.02 7.58
N SER A 242 23.32 10.13 7.00
CA SER A 242 24.48 10.88 7.48
C SER A 242 24.24 12.37 7.27
N PRO A 243 24.89 13.24 8.06
CA PRO A 243 24.85 14.67 7.81
C PRO A 243 25.26 14.95 6.37
N TRP A 244 24.58 15.90 5.73
CA TRP A 244 24.96 16.33 4.40
C TRP A 244 26.31 17.06 4.48
N THR A 245 27.30 16.57 3.74
CA THR A 245 28.68 17.10 3.78
C THR A 245 29.09 17.79 2.48
N GLU A 246 28.26 17.79 1.44
CA GLU A 246 28.60 18.43 0.17
C GLU A 246 28.52 19.95 0.28
N ALA A 247 29.35 20.63 -0.52
CA ALA A 247 29.37 22.08 -0.57
C ALA A 247 28.10 22.67 -1.24
N SER A 248 27.47 21.92 -2.14
CA SER A 248 26.20 22.28 -2.78
C SER A 248 25.00 21.90 -1.91
N LEU A 249 23.90 22.64 -2.04
CA LEU A 249 22.64 22.27 -1.39
C LEU A 249 22.04 21.03 -2.05
N PRO A 250 21.38 20.15 -1.26
CA PRO A 250 20.68 19.01 -1.83
C PRO A 250 19.55 19.46 -2.77
N THR A 251 19.34 18.72 -3.84
CA THR A 251 18.28 18.96 -4.82
C THR A 251 16.92 18.53 -4.26
N LEU A 252 15.80 19.07 -4.77
CA LEU A 252 14.46 18.66 -4.32
C LEU A 252 14.19 17.16 -4.52
N PRO A 253 14.59 16.51 -5.63
CA PRO A 253 14.47 15.06 -5.77
C PRO A 253 15.25 14.28 -4.70
N THR A 254 16.46 14.71 -4.35
CA THR A 254 17.25 14.08 -3.29
C THR A 254 16.56 14.22 -1.92
N ILE A 255 16.03 15.41 -1.61
CA ILE A 255 15.31 15.62 -0.34
C ILE A 255 14.00 14.83 -0.32
N TRP A 256 13.32 14.66 -1.47
CA TRP A 256 12.14 13.82 -1.59
C TRP A 256 12.46 12.34 -1.35
N ASP A 257 13.58 11.83 -1.88
CA ASP A 257 14.05 10.49 -1.53
C ASP A 257 14.30 10.35 -0.02
N TRP A 258 14.90 11.36 0.61
CA TRP A 258 15.07 11.36 2.07
C TRP A 258 13.71 11.28 2.75
N GLN A 259 12.79 12.20 2.47
CA GLN A 259 11.45 12.21 3.03
C GLN A 259 10.78 10.83 2.98
N HIS A 260 10.81 10.19 1.81
CA HIS A 260 10.21 8.89 1.62
C HIS A 260 10.96 7.78 2.38
N ARG A 261 12.30 7.80 2.42
CA ARG A 261 13.10 6.85 3.21
C ARG A 261 12.83 6.98 4.71
N LEU A 262 12.60 8.18 5.23
CA LEU A 262 12.19 8.35 6.63
C LEU A 262 10.85 7.68 6.88
N TRP A 263 9.86 7.86 6.01
CA TRP A 263 8.58 7.20 6.18
C TRP A 263 8.72 5.67 6.18
N VAL A 264 9.56 5.11 5.31
CA VAL A 264 9.90 3.68 5.30
C VAL A 264 10.59 3.28 6.62
N HIS A 265 11.60 4.02 7.06
CA HIS A 265 12.29 3.73 8.33
C HIS A 265 11.34 3.79 9.54
N GLU A 266 10.41 4.75 9.57
CA GLU A 266 9.38 4.87 10.61
C GLU A 266 8.48 3.64 10.64
N ASP A 267 8.04 3.13 9.48
CA ASP A 267 7.22 1.92 9.40
C ASP A 267 7.99 0.67 9.81
N LEU A 268 9.25 0.54 9.39
CA LEU A 268 10.10 -0.58 9.78
C LEU A 268 10.31 -0.62 11.29
N LEU A 269 10.58 0.53 11.92
CA LEU A 269 10.69 0.62 13.37
C LEU A 269 9.37 0.34 14.08
N ALA A 270 8.25 0.82 13.54
CA ALA A 270 6.92 0.54 14.08
C ALA A 270 6.57 -0.95 13.98
N ALA A 271 6.93 -1.62 12.89
CA ALA A 271 6.77 -3.07 12.73
C ALA A 271 7.61 -3.85 13.75
N ILE A 272 8.85 -3.45 13.97
CA ILE A 272 9.73 -4.04 14.99
C ILE A 272 9.13 -3.84 16.39
N ALA A 273 8.68 -2.62 16.70
CA ALA A 273 8.00 -2.35 17.98
C ALA A 273 6.72 -3.17 18.12
N ARG A 274 5.95 -3.36 17.03
CA ARG A 274 4.73 -4.18 17.00
C ARG A 274 5.02 -5.66 17.23
N ALA A 275 6.11 -6.19 16.69
CA ALA A 275 6.58 -7.55 16.97
C ALA A 275 7.00 -7.75 18.43
N ASN A 276 7.37 -6.66 19.10
CA ASN A 276 7.70 -6.65 20.53
C ASN A 276 6.48 -6.39 21.42
N ILE A 277 5.27 -6.51 20.91
CA ILE A 277 4.04 -6.48 21.71
C ILE A 277 3.59 -7.92 21.95
N ASP A 278 3.23 -8.22 23.19
CA ASP A 278 2.65 -9.50 23.54
C ASP A 278 1.27 -9.67 22.86
N PRO A 279 1.04 -10.73 22.07
CA PRO A 279 -0.18 -10.87 21.28
C PRO A 279 -1.42 -11.12 22.13
N ASP A 280 -1.26 -11.70 23.33
CA ASP A 280 -2.37 -12.05 24.22
C ASP A 280 -2.81 -10.85 25.07
N THR A 281 -1.84 -10.10 25.58
CA THR A 281 -2.08 -9.00 26.53
C THR A 281 -2.03 -7.61 25.88
N GLY A 282 -1.40 -7.49 24.71
CA GLY A 282 -1.11 -6.20 24.08
C GLY A 282 -0.04 -5.36 24.81
N ALA A 283 0.62 -5.91 25.83
CA ALA A 283 1.64 -5.22 26.59
C ALA A 283 2.98 -5.17 25.82
N PRO A 284 3.77 -4.08 25.95
CA PRO A 284 5.10 -4.03 25.37
C PRO A 284 6.04 -5.01 26.09
N ARG A 285 6.78 -5.80 25.32
CA ARG A 285 7.90 -6.62 25.77
C ARG A 285 9.20 -5.81 25.63
N PHE A 286 10.04 -5.88 26.65
CA PHE A 286 11.38 -5.29 26.65
C PHE A 286 12.43 -6.30 26.20
N VAL A 287 13.66 -5.85 25.93
CA VAL A 287 14.69 -6.68 25.29
C VAL A 287 14.76 -8.13 25.83
N PRO A 288 14.79 -8.40 27.16
CA PRO A 288 14.93 -9.77 27.65
C PRO A 288 13.84 -10.74 27.14
N GLU A 289 12.63 -10.25 26.87
CA GLU A 289 11.45 -11.05 26.48
C GLU A 289 10.95 -10.74 25.06
N ALA A 290 11.42 -9.63 24.47
CA ALA A 290 11.06 -9.15 23.14
C ALA A 290 11.38 -10.14 22.03
N ALA A 291 10.63 -10.11 20.94
CA ALA A 291 10.95 -10.87 19.74
C ALA A 291 12.24 -10.35 19.09
N VAL A 292 12.31 -9.04 18.85
CA VAL A 292 13.50 -8.35 18.33
C VAL A 292 14.29 -7.77 19.49
N LYS A 293 15.53 -8.23 19.65
CA LYS A 293 16.44 -7.81 20.71
C LYS A 293 17.27 -6.60 20.29
N ARG A 294 17.75 -6.59 19.05
CA ARG A 294 18.64 -5.55 18.52
C ARG A 294 18.43 -5.36 17.02
N VAL A 295 18.54 -4.11 16.57
CA VAL A 295 18.70 -3.76 15.17
C VAL A 295 20.18 -3.47 14.93
N GLU A 296 20.83 -4.22 14.05
CA GLU A 296 22.22 -3.97 13.66
C GLU A 296 22.29 -3.02 12.46
N ARG A 297 21.37 -3.18 11.50
CA ARG A 297 21.37 -2.40 10.26
C ARG A 297 19.96 -2.32 9.64
N ILE A 298 19.64 -1.17 9.08
CA ILE A 298 18.50 -0.90 8.20
C ILE A 298 19.05 -0.19 6.97
N ARG A 299 18.85 -0.76 5.80
CA ARG A 299 19.24 -0.17 4.52
C ARG A 299 18.02 -0.07 3.62
N VAL A 300 17.70 1.16 3.24
CA VAL A 300 16.74 1.45 2.16
C VAL A 300 17.52 2.08 1.03
N ASN A 301 17.49 1.45 -0.15
CA ASN A 301 18.23 1.97 -1.31
C ASN A 301 17.63 3.31 -1.76
N PRO A 302 18.48 4.33 -2.01
CA PRO A 302 18.01 5.62 -2.49
C PRO A 302 17.42 5.47 -3.89
N TRP A 303 16.37 6.25 -4.16
CA TRP A 303 15.86 6.42 -5.50
C TRP A 303 16.81 7.31 -6.32
N ARG A 304 17.01 6.91 -7.58
CA ARG A 304 17.78 7.67 -8.57
C ARG A 304 16.82 8.19 -9.63
N PHE A 305 16.54 9.48 -9.59
CA PHE A 305 15.60 10.13 -10.51
C PHE A 305 16.27 10.65 -11.80
N ASP A 306 17.59 10.64 -11.83
CA ASP A 306 18.47 11.11 -12.90
C ASP A 306 18.82 10.03 -13.94
N GLU A 307 18.67 8.75 -13.58
CA GLU A 307 18.89 7.64 -14.51
C GLU A 307 17.70 7.54 -15.47
N ALA A 308 17.90 8.04 -16.70
CA ALA A 308 16.95 8.10 -17.83
C ALA A 308 16.50 6.73 -18.39
N GLY A 309 16.38 5.69 -17.56
CA GLY A 309 16.08 4.32 -17.95
C GLY A 309 14.63 3.88 -17.75
N ALA A 310 13.87 4.53 -16.86
CA ALA A 310 12.45 4.22 -16.69
C ALA A 310 11.65 5.03 -17.71
N THR A 311 11.18 4.38 -18.78
CA THR A 311 10.17 4.99 -19.64
C THR A 311 8.97 5.34 -18.74
N PRO A 312 8.55 6.61 -18.64
CA PRO A 312 7.45 6.99 -17.77
C PRO A 312 6.23 6.15 -18.15
N SER A 313 5.56 5.54 -17.15
CA SER A 313 4.36 4.76 -17.43
C SER A 313 3.37 5.68 -18.14
N THR A 314 3.05 5.38 -19.38
CA THR A 314 2.13 6.18 -20.18
C THR A 314 0.72 5.94 -19.65
N GLY A 315 0.33 6.68 -18.60
CA GLY A 315 -1.05 6.79 -18.09
C GLY A 315 -1.87 5.51 -18.20
N GLY A 316 -1.33 4.39 -17.71
CA GLY A 316 -2.02 3.10 -17.79
C GLY A 316 -3.39 3.22 -17.17
N ASN A 317 -4.41 2.64 -17.81
CA ASN A 317 -5.76 2.66 -17.30
C ASN A 317 -5.74 2.05 -15.87
N ILE A 318 -6.15 2.83 -14.87
CA ILE A 318 -6.17 2.41 -13.45
C ILE A 318 -7.02 1.15 -13.26
N SER A 319 -7.98 0.91 -14.16
CA SER A 319 -8.82 -0.30 -14.17
C SER A 319 -8.19 -1.53 -14.82
N SER A 320 -6.98 -1.42 -15.38
CA SER A 320 -6.28 -2.58 -15.95
C SER A 320 -5.53 -3.34 -14.87
N GLU A 321 -5.57 -4.68 -14.97
CA GLU A 321 -4.79 -5.55 -14.10
C GLU A 321 -3.29 -5.23 -14.23
N ILE A 322 -2.63 -4.94 -13.11
CA ILE A 322 -1.18 -4.73 -13.09
C ILE A 322 -0.53 -6.09 -13.30
N SER A 323 0.18 -6.24 -14.43
CA SER A 323 0.91 -7.45 -14.76
C SER A 323 1.95 -7.76 -13.68
N ARG A 324 1.88 -8.98 -13.14
CA ARG A 324 2.81 -9.47 -12.12
C ARG A 324 4.19 -9.71 -12.73
N ASN A 325 5.24 -9.30 -12.04
CA ASN A 325 6.63 -9.50 -12.42
C ASN A 325 7.38 -10.32 -11.35
N PHE A 326 7.37 -11.64 -11.51
CA PHE A 326 8.06 -12.56 -10.59
C PHE A 326 9.59 -12.53 -10.71
N ASP A 327 10.13 -11.94 -11.78
CA ASP A 327 11.58 -11.74 -11.92
C ASP A 327 12.09 -10.63 -10.97
N ALA A 328 11.23 -9.69 -10.58
CA ALA A 328 11.60 -8.59 -9.68
C ALA A 328 11.33 -8.90 -8.20
N SER A 329 10.26 -9.63 -7.90
CA SER A 329 9.87 -9.98 -6.53
C SER A 329 9.01 -11.24 -6.52
N ILE A 330 9.15 -12.06 -5.48
CA ILE A 330 8.33 -13.28 -5.27
C ILE A 330 6.83 -12.97 -5.17
N THR A 331 6.47 -11.76 -4.76
CA THR A 331 5.07 -11.32 -4.68
C THR A 331 4.48 -11.00 -6.06
N GLY A 332 5.34 -10.92 -7.09
CA GLY A 332 4.99 -10.42 -8.41
C GLY A 332 4.72 -8.92 -8.45
N ARG A 333 4.82 -8.20 -7.33
CA ARG A 333 4.61 -6.75 -7.29
C ARG A 333 5.90 -6.06 -7.73
N ALA A 334 5.77 -5.21 -8.74
CA ALA A 334 6.84 -4.32 -9.15
C ALA A 334 6.26 -2.93 -9.38
N GLY A 335 6.83 -1.94 -8.69
CA GLY A 335 6.59 -0.53 -8.90
C GLY A 335 7.84 0.16 -9.45
N TRP A 336 7.80 1.49 -9.47
CA TRP A 336 8.99 2.29 -9.79
C TRP A 336 10.12 1.99 -8.79
N PRO A 337 11.39 1.92 -9.22
CA PRO A 337 11.88 2.19 -10.58
C PRO A 337 11.82 0.99 -11.52
N LEU A 338 11.59 -0.23 -11.02
CA LEU A 338 11.76 -1.46 -11.80
C LEU A 338 10.67 -1.64 -12.87
N ARG A 339 9.40 -1.53 -12.49
CA ARG A 339 8.25 -1.51 -13.42
C ARG A 339 7.24 -0.47 -12.98
N PRO A 340 7.31 0.76 -13.52
CA PRO A 340 6.36 1.81 -13.19
C PRO A 340 4.92 1.39 -13.48
N ASN A 341 3.99 1.69 -12.56
CA ASN A 341 2.56 1.44 -12.70
C ASN A 341 1.78 2.65 -12.13
N PRO A 342 0.50 2.85 -12.48
CA PRO A 342 -0.23 4.05 -12.07
C PRO A 342 -0.65 4.05 -10.58
N LEU A 343 -0.68 2.90 -9.90
CA LEU A 343 -1.29 2.76 -8.57
C LEU A 343 -0.30 2.98 -7.42
N TYR A 344 0.89 2.39 -7.50
CA TYR A 344 1.80 2.35 -6.37
C TYR A 344 3.27 2.28 -6.79
N ASP A 345 4.13 2.72 -5.87
CA ASP A 345 5.56 2.49 -5.93
C ASP A 345 5.98 1.41 -4.93
N THR A 346 7.08 0.72 -5.23
CA THR A 346 7.61 -0.36 -4.38
C THR A 346 8.98 0.06 -3.86
N ARG A 347 9.23 -0.14 -2.56
CA ARG A 347 10.55 -0.02 -1.97
C ARG A 347 10.96 -1.34 -1.34
N TYR A 348 12.27 -1.57 -1.37
CA TYR A 348 12.89 -2.70 -0.69
C TYR A 348 13.78 -2.17 0.42
N ALA A 349 13.69 -2.82 1.57
CA ALA A 349 14.53 -2.56 2.73
C ALA A 349 15.23 -3.86 3.13
N GLU A 350 16.54 -3.77 3.34
CA GLU A 350 17.35 -4.85 3.93
C GLU A 350 17.57 -4.53 5.41
N LEU A 351 17.24 -5.47 6.28
CA LEU A 351 17.43 -5.35 7.72
C LEU A 351 18.36 -6.44 8.21
N THR A 352 19.17 -6.13 9.22
CA THR A 352 19.93 -7.11 9.99
C THR A 352 19.56 -6.94 11.45
N LEU A 353 18.95 -7.97 12.02
CA LEU A 353 18.33 -7.96 13.34
C LEU A 353 18.86 -9.12 14.18
N ILE A 354 18.94 -8.93 15.50
CA ILE A 354 19.08 -10.03 16.47
C ILE A 354 17.71 -10.32 17.04
N VAL A 355 17.23 -11.54 16.85
CA VAL A 355 15.84 -11.96 17.12
C VAL A 355 15.87 -13.21 18.00
N ALA A 356 14.91 -13.34 18.91
CA ALA A 356 14.64 -14.60 19.59
C ALA A 356 14.17 -15.65 18.58
N SER A 357 14.87 -16.78 18.51
CA SER A 357 14.68 -17.80 17.48
C SER A 357 13.27 -18.41 17.47
N ASP A 358 12.65 -18.53 18.63
CA ASP A 358 11.28 -19.02 18.83
C ASP A 358 10.19 -17.99 18.48
N LYS A 359 10.55 -16.71 18.32
CA LYS A 359 9.63 -15.58 18.07
C LYS A 359 9.80 -14.95 16.69
N ILE A 360 10.43 -15.65 15.74
CA ILE A 360 10.58 -15.15 14.36
C ILE A 360 9.22 -14.92 13.68
N ILE A 361 8.21 -15.73 14.02
CA ILE A 361 6.86 -15.56 13.47
C ILE A 361 6.22 -14.25 13.95
N ASP A 362 6.45 -13.85 15.21
CA ASP A 362 5.98 -12.55 15.74
C ASP A 362 6.59 -11.38 14.95
N LEU A 363 7.85 -11.50 14.54
CA LEU A 363 8.52 -10.53 13.68
C LEU A 363 7.88 -10.41 12.30
N ILE A 364 7.62 -11.54 11.62
CA ILE A 364 6.98 -11.56 10.31
C ILE A 364 5.58 -10.92 10.39
N ASN A 365 4.81 -11.31 11.41
CA ASN A 365 3.47 -10.75 11.67
C ASN A 365 3.54 -9.25 11.98
N GLY A 366 4.56 -8.79 12.71
CA GLY A 366 4.81 -7.38 12.99
C GLY A 366 4.97 -6.54 11.72
N PHE A 367 5.71 -7.04 10.72
CA PHE A 367 5.80 -6.38 9.42
C PHE A 367 4.47 -6.36 8.68
N SER A 368 3.75 -7.49 8.60
CA SER A 368 2.43 -7.53 7.94
C SER A 368 1.38 -6.65 8.62
N ALA A 369 1.52 -6.38 9.91
CA ALA A 369 0.60 -5.55 10.68
C ALA A 369 0.76 -4.04 10.41
N VAL A 370 1.93 -3.59 9.96
CA VAL A 370 2.23 -2.16 9.74
C VAL A 370 2.27 -1.86 8.25
N ASN A 371 1.40 -0.94 7.84
CA ASN A 371 1.28 -0.50 6.45
C ASN A 371 1.09 -1.69 5.47
N PHE A 372 1.64 -1.61 4.24
CA PHE A 372 1.65 -2.65 3.22
C PHE A 372 3.05 -3.24 3.07
N MET A 373 3.55 -3.88 4.14
CA MET A 373 4.86 -4.54 4.15
C MET A 373 4.74 -6.05 4.01
N THR A 374 5.72 -6.65 3.33
CA THR A 374 5.81 -8.10 3.14
C THR A 374 7.27 -8.53 3.24
N VAL A 375 7.56 -9.52 4.08
CA VAL A 375 8.86 -10.16 4.13
C VAL A 375 8.99 -11.07 2.92
N ILE A 376 10.00 -10.83 2.08
CA ILE A 376 10.22 -11.59 0.84
C ILE A 376 11.40 -12.55 0.94
N ASP A 377 12.31 -12.32 1.89
CA ASP A 377 13.51 -13.12 2.09
C ASP A 377 13.99 -13.06 3.54
N ILE A 378 14.52 -14.18 4.05
CA ILE A 378 15.06 -14.29 5.41
C ILE A 378 16.21 -15.29 5.47
N ASP A 379 17.39 -14.80 5.85
CA ASP A 379 18.56 -15.61 6.20
C ASP A 379 18.81 -15.59 7.70
N ILE A 380 19.17 -16.72 8.28
CA ILE A 380 19.37 -16.86 9.73
C ILE A 380 20.77 -17.38 10.03
N GLU A 381 21.47 -16.72 10.95
CA GLU A 381 22.81 -17.07 11.41
C GLU A 381 22.88 -17.14 12.95
N HIS A 382 23.76 -17.99 13.48
CA HIS A 382 24.01 -18.08 14.92
C HIS A 382 24.73 -16.83 15.46
N VAL A 383 24.41 -16.42 16.69
CA VAL A 383 25.02 -15.25 17.36
C VAL A 383 25.75 -15.70 18.62
N ASP A 384 26.99 -15.24 18.80
CA ASP A 384 27.71 -15.45 20.05
C ASP A 384 27.26 -14.46 21.13
N HIS A 385 26.60 -14.99 22.16
CA HIS A 385 26.10 -14.22 23.30
C HIS A 385 27.23 -13.58 24.11
N GLN A 386 28.41 -14.21 24.19
CA GLN A 386 29.51 -13.71 25.02
C GLN A 386 30.12 -12.44 24.42
N SER A 387 30.36 -12.45 23.10
CA SER A 387 30.80 -11.25 22.36
C SER A 387 29.80 -10.10 22.48
N ALA A 388 28.50 -10.40 22.39
CA ALA A 388 27.45 -9.38 22.56
C ALA A 388 27.43 -8.80 23.98
N LEU A 389 27.56 -9.64 25.01
CA LEU A 389 27.62 -9.21 26.41
C LEU A 389 28.84 -8.34 26.70
N ALA A 390 30.00 -8.65 26.10
CA ALA A 390 31.21 -7.84 26.23
C ALA A 390 31.01 -6.41 25.70
N GLN A 391 30.15 -6.24 24.70
CA GLN A 391 29.74 -4.95 24.12
C GLN A 391 28.60 -4.27 24.88
N GLY A 392 28.08 -4.88 25.95
CA GLY A 392 27.01 -4.32 26.79
C GLY A 392 25.59 -4.69 26.37
N TYR A 393 25.42 -5.65 25.46
CA TYR A 393 24.10 -6.15 25.06
C TYR A 393 23.68 -7.34 25.92
N VAL A 394 22.48 -7.27 26.51
CA VAL A 394 21.88 -8.38 27.27
C VAL A 394 20.56 -8.77 26.60
N TYR A 395 20.46 -10.00 26.11
CA TYR A 395 19.30 -10.46 25.33
C TYR A 395 18.26 -11.28 26.11
N GLY A 396 18.53 -11.59 27.38
CA GLY A 396 17.68 -12.45 28.19
C GLY A 396 18.09 -13.92 28.14
N ALA A 397 17.15 -14.81 28.48
CA ALA A 397 17.37 -16.26 28.47
C ALA A 397 17.12 -16.91 27.10
N ASP A 398 16.45 -16.19 26.20
CA ASP A 398 16.10 -16.69 24.86
C ASP A 398 17.34 -17.02 24.03
N HIS A 399 17.24 -18.07 23.20
CA HIS A 399 18.22 -18.33 22.14
C HIS A 399 18.04 -17.31 21.02
N VAL A 400 19.10 -16.54 20.72
CA VAL A 400 19.04 -15.51 19.69
C VAL A 400 19.76 -15.91 18.41
N VAL A 401 19.25 -15.40 17.30
CA VAL A 401 19.82 -15.55 15.97
C VAL A 401 19.92 -14.19 15.30
N ARG A 402 20.87 -14.06 14.37
CA ARG A 402 20.95 -12.92 13.46
C ARG A 402 20.09 -13.23 12.25
N ALA A 403 19.03 -12.47 12.05
CA ALA A 403 18.19 -12.53 10.87
C ALA A 403 18.57 -11.41 9.90
N ARG A 404 18.91 -11.74 8.65
CA ARG A 404 18.92 -10.78 7.54
C ARG A 404 17.59 -10.90 6.81
N ILE A 405 16.86 -9.80 6.71
CA ILE A 405 15.48 -9.80 6.20
C ILE A 405 15.39 -8.79 5.08
N THR A 406 14.80 -9.21 3.97
CA THR A 406 14.39 -8.27 2.91
C THR A 406 12.88 -8.04 3.01
N VAL A 407 12.50 -6.78 3.15
CA VAL A 407 11.10 -6.34 3.26
C VAL A 407 10.75 -5.52 2.02
N GLU A 408 9.68 -5.92 1.37
CA GLU A 408 9.00 -5.15 0.33
C GLU A 408 7.92 -4.27 0.98
N THR A 409 7.85 -2.99 0.61
CA THR A 409 6.80 -2.07 1.06
C THR A 409 6.15 -1.35 -0.12
N LEU A 410 4.83 -1.21 -0.09
CA LEU A 410 4.05 -0.52 -1.11
C LEU A 410 3.62 0.87 -0.66
N TRP A 411 3.64 1.80 -1.61
CA TRP A 411 3.29 3.20 -1.37
C TRP A 411 2.34 3.70 -2.45
N LEU A 412 1.15 4.15 -2.06
CA LEU A 412 0.09 4.51 -3.00
C LEU A 412 0.35 5.88 -3.63
N ARG A 413 0.33 5.93 -4.96
CA ARG A 413 0.63 7.15 -5.73
C ARG A 413 -0.45 8.21 -5.58
N SER A 414 -1.68 7.82 -5.30
CA SER A 414 -2.84 8.71 -5.20
C SER A 414 -2.68 9.84 -4.18
N TRP A 415 -2.03 9.58 -3.04
CA TRP A 415 -1.71 10.63 -2.07
C TRP A 415 -0.27 11.13 -2.22
N MET A 416 0.70 10.27 -2.54
CA MET A 416 2.10 10.68 -2.63
C MET A 416 2.36 11.67 -3.76
N SER A 417 1.77 11.44 -4.94
CA SER A 417 1.99 12.29 -6.13
C SER A 417 1.58 13.74 -5.91
N ARG A 418 0.63 13.99 -5.01
CA ARG A 418 0.20 15.34 -4.60
C ARG A 418 1.27 16.11 -3.84
N LEU A 419 2.20 15.39 -3.21
CA LEU A 419 3.33 15.94 -2.45
C LEU A 419 4.65 15.88 -3.21
N MET A 420 4.72 15.14 -4.32
CA MET A 420 5.95 15.02 -5.11
C MET A 420 6.34 16.36 -5.76
N PRO A 421 7.63 16.74 -5.73
CA PRO A 421 8.13 17.83 -6.56
C PRO A 421 7.85 17.60 -8.05
N PRO A 422 7.67 18.67 -8.86
CA PRO A 422 7.42 18.54 -10.30
C PRO A 422 8.44 17.67 -11.03
N GLU A 423 9.74 17.84 -10.73
CA GLU A 423 10.83 17.03 -11.30
C GLU A 423 10.65 15.52 -11.02
N VAL A 424 10.24 15.19 -9.80
CA VAL A 424 9.98 13.80 -9.39
C VAL A 424 8.75 13.25 -10.11
N ARG A 425 7.64 14.01 -10.16
CA ARG A 425 6.42 13.60 -10.88
C ARG A 425 6.72 13.26 -12.34
N ASN A 426 7.50 14.10 -12.99
CA ASN A 426 7.93 13.88 -14.37
C ASN A 426 8.79 12.61 -14.49
N ALA A 427 9.74 12.39 -13.59
CA ALA A 427 10.59 11.19 -13.57
C ALA A 427 9.82 9.89 -13.30
N VAL A 428 8.77 9.93 -12.47
CA VAL A 428 7.95 8.74 -12.16
C VAL A 428 6.80 8.51 -13.14
N GLY A 429 6.59 9.43 -14.09
CA GLY A 429 5.54 9.36 -15.10
C GLY A 429 4.13 9.69 -14.59
N VAL A 430 4.04 10.51 -13.54
CA VAL A 430 2.75 11.04 -13.06
C VAL A 430 2.50 12.38 -13.74
N GLY A 431 1.56 12.42 -14.69
CA GLY A 431 1.25 13.65 -15.44
C GLY A 431 0.75 14.80 -14.55
N GLU A 432 0.89 16.04 -15.03
CA GLU A 432 0.56 17.28 -14.30
C GLU A 432 -0.92 17.41 -13.86
N GLY A 433 -1.82 16.54 -14.35
CA GLY A 433 -3.24 16.53 -14.05
C GLY A 433 -3.72 15.44 -13.07
N GLY A 434 -2.82 14.70 -12.40
CA GLY A 434 -3.16 13.56 -11.52
C GLY A 434 -3.89 13.89 -10.20
N GLY A 435 -4.53 15.06 -10.08
CA GLY A 435 -5.55 15.27 -9.06
C GLY A 435 -6.74 14.36 -9.40
N ALA A 436 -7.17 13.55 -8.44
CA ALA A 436 -8.20 12.53 -8.57
C ALA A 436 -9.57 13.08 -8.98
N SER A 437 -9.71 13.55 -10.22
CA SER A 437 -10.99 13.68 -10.91
C SER A 437 -11.25 12.36 -11.63
N GLY A 438 -11.46 11.31 -10.83
CA GLY A 438 -11.99 10.01 -11.27
C GLY A 438 -13.48 10.12 -11.62
N ALA A 439 -13.86 11.12 -12.42
CA ALA A 439 -15.12 11.06 -13.15
C ALA A 439 -14.91 10.00 -14.24
N SER A 440 -15.25 8.77 -13.91
CA SER A 440 -15.33 7.65 -14.83
C SER A 440 -16.37 7.99 -15.90
N ASN A 441 -15.93 8.62 -16.98
CA ASN A 441 -16.68 8.60 -18.24
C ASN A 441 -16.66 7.16 -18.75
N ILE A 442 -17.53 6.32 -18.20
CA ILE A 442 -17.93 5.06 -18.80
C ILE A 442 -18.89 5.44 -19.92
N GLU A 443 -18.34 5.75 -21.11
CA GLU A 443 -19.14 5.77 -22.32
C GLU A 443 -19.53 4.32 -22.65
N PHE A 444 -20.84 4.05 -22.64
CA PHE A 444 -21.45 2.77 -23.01
C PHE A 444 -21.66 2.65 -24.52
#